data_AF-A0A1X7K5W6-F1
#
_entry.id   AF-A0A1X7K5W6-F1
#
_cell.length_a   1.000
_cell.length_b   1.000
_cell.length_c   1.000
_cell.angle_alpha   90.00
_cell.angle_beta   90.00
_cell.angle_gamma   90.00
#
_symmetry.space_group_name_H-M   'P 1'
#
loop_
_entity.id
_entity.type
_entity.pdbx_description
1 polymer ?
#
loop_
_entity_poly.entity_id
_entity_poly.type
_entity_poly.pdbx_seq_one_letter_code
_entity_poly.pdbx_strand_id
1 'polypeptide(L)'
;MISTYDSDGTAAGAAAGLIITLIFTAFYVVLVVGIYVVSSWFLSKIFVKAGEPAWKGWVPVYNSWTFLELGGQAGWWALVAFVPVVNIASSVFICIAAYNIGLRFGKTGVWLILYILVPYVWWGIFAFNASVWNPQPIAGIFIAPDWARPTSAVLRYVPQARPVYAPPPSSGPQNPGY
;
A
#
# COMPACT_ATOMS: atom_id res chain seq x y z
N MET A 1 8.03 44.06 -53.59
CA MET A 1 6.77 43.70 -52.91
C MET A 1 7.14 43.06 -51.59
N ILE A 2 6.76 43.66 -50.45
CA ILE A 2 7.05 43.08 -49.13
C ILE A 2 5.94 42.05 -48.86
N SER A 3 6.31 40.79 -48.73
CA SER A 3 5.38 39.74 -48.33
C SER A 3 5.14 39.91 -46.83
N THR A 4 3.99 40.47 -46.46
CA THR A 4 3.53 40.44 -45.08
C THR A 4 3.25 38.99 -44.71
N TYR A 5 4.18 38.35 -44.02
CA TYR A 5 3.92 37.07 -43.36
C TYR A 5 2.79 37.30 -42.35
N ASP A 6 1.63 36.67 -42.57
CA ASP A 6 0.52 36.63 -41.63
C ASP A 6 0.99 35.99 -40.31
N SER A 7 1.47 36.83 -39.39
CA SER A 7 1.77 36.46 -38.01
C SER A 7 0.52 36.00 -37.24
N ASP A 8 -0.65 36.37 -37.73
CA ASP A 8 -1.93 36.23 -37.04
C ASP A 8 -2.38 34.76 -37.00
N GLY A 9 -2.08 33.97 -38.03
CA GLY A 9 -2.34 32.52 -38.05
C GLY A 9 -1.44 31.74 -37.08
N THR A 10 -0.21 32.21 -36.85
CA THR A 10 0.75 31.56 -35.94
C THR A 10 0.41 31.88 -34.48
N ALA A 11 0.03 33.13 -34.18
CA ALA A 11 -0.39 33.54 -32.84
C ALA A 11 -1.72 32.88 -32.41
N ALA A 12 -2.71 32.80 -33.31
CA ALA A 12 -3.97 32.13 -33.04
C ALA A 12 -3.80 30.61 -32.85
N GLY A 13 -2.95 29.96 -33.65
CA GLY A 13 -2.61 28.54 -33.50
C GLY A 13 -1.87 28.25 -32.18
N ALA A 14 -0.94 29.12 -31.79
CA ALA A 14 -0.25 29.01 -30.51
C ALA A 14 -1.21 29.20 -29.32
N ALA A 15 -2.12 30.18 -29.38
CA ALA A 15 -3.12 30.39 -28.35
C ALA A 15 -4.08 29.20 -28.22
N ALA A 16 -4.56 28.64 -29.34
CA ALA A 16 -5.41 27.45 -29.33
C ALA A 16 -4.69 26.23 -28.75
N GLY A 17 -3.42 25.99 -29.10
CA GLY A 17 -2.61 24.90 -28.53
C GLY A 17 -2.38 25.04 -27.03
N LEU A 18 -2.15 26.26 -26.54
CA LEU A 18 -1.99 26.55 -25.12
C LEU A 18 -3.30 26.32 -24.35
N ILE A 19 -4.44 26.80 -24.88
CA ILE A 19 -5.77 26.59 -24.28
C ILE A 19 -6.10 25.10 -24.21
N ILE A 20 -5.89 24.34 -25.29
CA ILE A 20 -6.10 22.90 -25.32
C ILE A 20 -5.21 22.21 -24.26
N THR A 21 -3.92 22.55 -24.21
CA THR A 21 -2.99 21.99 -23.22
C THR A 21 -3.42 22.29 -21.78
N LEU A 22 -3.90 23.50 -21.51
CA LEU A 22 -4.41 23.89 -20.18
C LEU A 22 -5.68 23.15 -19.82
N ILE A 23 -6.63 22.98 -20.75
CA ILE A 23 -7.86 22.21 -20.52
C ILE A 23 -7.53 20.74 -20.23
N PHE A 24 -6.65 20.13 -21.04
CA PHE A 24 -6.22 18.76 -20.80
C PHE A 24 -5.47 18.61 -19.47
N THR A 25 -4.60 19.56 -19.13
CA THR A 25 -3.89 19.56 -17.86
C THR A 25 -4.84 19.72 -16.68
N ALA A 26 -5.80 20.65 -16.75
CA ALA A 26 -6.82 20.85 -15.72
C ALA A 26 -7.69 19.60 -15.54
N PHE A 27 -8.15 19.00 -16.64
CA PHE A 27 -8.91 17.76 -16.61
C PHE A 27 -8.10 16.62 -15.97
N TYR A 28 -6.83 16.47 -16.37
CA TYR A 28 -5.93 15.48 -15.80
C TYR A 28 -5.73 15.67 -14.29
N VAL A 29 -5.51 16.91 -13.83
CA VAL A 29 -5.37 17.22 -12.40
C VAL A 29 -6.63 16.85 -11.62
N VAL A 30 -7.82 17.21 -12.12
CA VAL A 30 -9.10 16.85 -11.48
C VAL A 30 -9.26 15.34 -11.39
N LEU A 31 -8.90 14.61 -12.46
CA LEU A 31 -8.98 13.15 -12.50
C LEU A 31 -8.03 12.52 -11.47
N VAL A 32 -6.77 12.95 -11.43
CA VAL A 32 -5.76 12.45 -10.47
C VAL A 32 -6.19 12.70 -9.03
N VAL A 33 -6.66 13.91 -8.73
CA VAL A 33 -7.17 14.27 -7.39
C VAL A 33 -8.39 13.42 -7.03
N GLY A 34 -9.32 13.23 -7.97
CA GLY A 34 -10.50 12.38 -7.78
C GLY A 34 -10.13 10.93 -7.46
N ILE A 35 -9.23 10.34 -8.24
CA ILE A 35 -8.71 8.98 -7.99
C ILE A 35 -8.03 8.91 -6.62
N TYR A 36 -7.22 9.89 -6.27
CA TYR A 36 -6.51 9.93 -5.00
C TYR A 36 -7.47 9.94 -3.81
N VAL A 37 -8.51 10.79 -3.86
CA VAL A 37 -9.52 10.90 -2.79
C VAL A 37 -10.27 9.58 -2.62
N VAL A 38 -10.72 8.98 -3.73
CA VAL A 38 -11.45 7.69 -3.69
C VAL A 38 -10.56 6.57 -3.16
N SER A 39 -9.31 6.50 -3.62
CA SER A 39 -8.35 5.49 -3.19
C SER A 39 -8.03 5.62 -1.70
N SER A 40 -7.76 6.85 -1.25
CA SER A 40 -7.48 7.17 0.16
C SER A 40 -8.67 6.79 1.06
N TRP A 41 -9.88 7.02 0.58
CA TRP A 41 -11.09 6.59 1.27
C TRP A 41 -11.21 5.06 1.35
N PHE A 42 -10.91 4.32 0.28
CA PHE A 42 -10.89 2.86 0.30
C PHE A 42 -9.84 2.31 1.27
N LEU A 43 -8.62 2.85 1.26
CA LEU A 43 -7.58 2.47 2.23
C LEU A 43 -8.04 2.73 3.67
N SER A 44 -8.66 3.89 3.91
CA SER A 44 -9.19 4.24 5.23
C SER A 44 -10.19 3.18 5.73
N LYS A 45 -11.07 2.67 4.85
CA LYS A 45 -12.03 1.60 5.19
C LYS A 45 -11.32 0.28 5.48
N ILE A 46 -10.28 -0.07 4.71
CA ILE A 46 -9.46 -1.27 4.96
C ILE A 46 -8.74 -1.16 6.31
N PHE A 47 -8.17 0.01 6.63
CA PHE A 47 -7.47 0.26 7.89
C PHE A 47 -8.40 0.12 9.09
N VAL A 48 -9.60 0.70 9.02
CA VAL A 48 -10.62 0.54 10.07
C VAL A 48 -10.98 -0.94 10.28
N LYS A 49 -11.11 -1.73 9.21
CA LYS A 49 -11.35 -3.18 9.32
C LYS A 49 -10.21 -3.93 10.00
N ALA A 50 -8.98 -3.47 9.80
CA ALA A 50 -7.80 -4.04 10.41
C ALA A 50 -7.49 -3.49 11.82
N GLY A 51 -8.29 -2.55 12.34
CA GLY A 51 -8.08 -1.91 13.64
C GLY A 51 -7.13 -0.71 13.65
N GLU A 52 -6.76 -0.20 12.48
CA GLU A 52 -5.91 0.99 12.32
C GLU A 52 -6.73 2.29 12.15
N PRO A 53 -6.19 3.45 12.54
CA PRO A 53 -6.88 4.73 12.39
C PRO A 53 -7.13 5.10 10.91
N ALA A 54 -8.37 5.50 10.61
CA ALA A 54 -8.79 5.88 9.25
C ALA A 54 -7.97 7.02 8.64
N TRP A 55 -7.54 8.00 9.45
CA TRP A 55 -6.81 9.18 8.96
C TRP A 55 -5.50 8.82 8.25
N LYS A 56 -4.88 7.68 8.61
CA LYS A 56 -3.64 7.21 7.98
C LYS A 56 -3.83 6.91 6.49
N GLY A 57 -5.04 6.61 6.03
CA GLY A 57 -5.35 6.39 4.62
C GLY A 57 -5.26 7.66 3.76
N TRP A 58 -5.37 8.84 4.37
CA TRP A 58 -5.41 10.14 3.68
C TRP A 58 -4.05 10.79 3.48
N VAL A 59 -3.03 10.37 4.22
CA VAL A 59 -1.68 10.93 4.12
C VAL A 59 -0.84 9.99 3.26
N PRO A 60 -0.26 10.41 2.12
CA PRO A 60 0.35 9.50 1.15
C PRO A 60 1.42 8.59 1.76
N VAL A 61 2.31 9.16 2.57
CA VAL A 61 3.41 8.41 3.21
C VAL A 61 2.87 7.41 4.23
N TYR A 62 1.92 7.84 5.08
CA TYR A 62 1.35 6.97 6.11
C TYR A 62 0.44 5.89 5.51
N ASN A 63 -0.21 6.15 4.37
CA ASN A 63 -1.06 5.15 3.73
C ASN A 63 -0.20 3.94 3.31
N SER A 64 0.96 4.20 2.72
CA SER A 64 1.81 3.15 2.17
C SER A 64 2.54 2.46 3.30
N TRP A 65 3.00 3.24 4.28
CA TRP A 65 3.60 2.72 5.50
C TRP A 65 2.67 1.75 6.22
N THR A 66 1.45 2.19 6.52
CA THR A 66 0.46 1.38 7.27
C THR A 66 0.02 0.16 6.46
N PHE A 67 -0.13 0.30 5.14
CA PHE A 67 -0.45 -0.83 4.26
C PHE A 67 0.65 -1.91 4.28
N LEU A 68 1.92 -1.50 4.22
CA LEU A 68 3.06 -2.41 4.36
C LEU A 68 3.06 -3.10 5.73
N GLU A 69 2.86 -2.33 6.80
CA GLU A 69 2.80 -2.88 8.16
C GLU A 69 1.68 -3.90 8.32
N LEU A 70 0.48 -3.64 7.79
CA LEU A 70 -0.65 -4.58 7.80
C LEU A 70 -0.34 -5.88 7.05
N GLY A 71 0.42 -5.77 5.96
CA GLY A 71 0.94 -6.90 5.20
C GLY A 71 2.12 -7.62 5.87
N GLY A 72 2.55 -7.21 7.07
CA GLY A 72 3.70 -7.79 7.77
C GLY A 72 5.05 -7.39 7.17
N GLN A 73 5.08 -6.34 6.35
CA GLN A 73 6.29 -5.77 5.77
C GLN A 73 6.77 -4.56 6.57
N ALA A 74 8.00 -4.14 6.30
CA ALA A 74 8.60 -3.01 6.96
C ALA A 74 8.03 -1.69 6.41
N GLY A 75 7.44 -0.86 7.26
CA GLY A 75 6.81 0.39 6.84
C GLY A 75 7.77 1.38 6.15
N TRP A 76 9.07 1.32 6.46
CA TRP A 76 10.10 2.17 5.85
C TRP A 76 10.23 1.99 4.34
N TRP A 77 9.78 0.86 3.77
CA TRP A 77 9.70 0.70 2.32
C TRP A 77 8.83 1.76 1.65
N ALA A 78 7.88 2.37 2.37
CA ALA A 78 7.09 3.50 1.88
C ALA A 78 7.95 4.74 1.57
N LEU A 79 9.02 4.97 2.33
CA LEU A 79 9.94 6.08 2.08
C LEU A 79 10.84 5.81 0.88
N VAL A 80 11.25 4.55 0.70
CA VAL A 80 12.06 4.11 -0.45
C VAL A 80 11.30 4.27 -1.77
N ALA A 81 9.97 4.23 -1.74
CA ALA A 81 9.14 4.46 -2.93
C ALA A 81 9.37 5.85 -3.58
N PHE A 82 9.86 6.84 -2.80
CA PHE A 82 10.19 8.17 -3.31
C PHE A 82 11.59 8.26 -3.93
N VAL A 83 12.43 7.24 -3.78
CA VAL A 83 13.78 7.19 -4.36
C VAL A 83 13.69 6.53 -5.73
N PRO A 84 14.01 7.23 -6.84
CA PRO A 84 14.02 6.65 -8.17
C PRO A 84 14.94 5.42 -8.25
N VAL A 85 14.65 4.47 -9.14
CA VAL A 85 15.38 3.19 -9.32
C VAL A 85 15.15 2.18 -8.18
N VAL A 86 15.28 2.60 -6.93
CA VAL A 86 15.07 1.73 -5.75
C VAL A 86 13.59 1.53 -5.44
N ASN A 87 12.72 2.40 -5.98
CA ASN A 87 11.27 2.28 -5.91
C ASN A 87 10.73 0.93 -6.42
N ILE A 88 11.43 0.26 -7.36
CA ILE A 88 11.05 -1.08 -7.85
C ILE A 88 11.06 -2.09 -6.70
N ALA A 89 12.07 -2.05 -5.82
CA ALA A 89 12.13 -2.93 -4.66
C ALA A 89 10.94 -2.65 -3.72
N SER A 90 10.64 -1.38 -3.46
CA SER A 90 9.46 -1.00 -2.67
C SER A 90 8.15 -1.52 -3.28
N SER A 91 7.98 -1.44 -4.60
CA SER A 91 6.79 -1.98 -5.29
C SER A 91 6.62 -3.49 -5.07
N VAL A 92 7.72 -4.26 -5.06
CA VAL A 92 7.67 -5.70 -4.75
C VAL A 92 7.17 -5.94 -3.33
N PHE A 93 7.69 -5.21 -2.34
CA PHE A 93 7.21 -5.35 -0.95
C PHE A 93 5.76 -4.92 -0.77
N ILE A 94 5.30 -3.90 -1.50
CA ILE A 94 3.88 -3.51 -1.53
C ILE A 94 3.02 -4.65 -2.10
N CYS A 95 3.46 -5.33 -3.15
CA CYS A 95 2.75 -6.49 -3.70
C CYS A 95 2.69 -7.66 -2.70
N ILE A 96 3.79 -7.93 -2.00
CA ILE A 96 3.82 -8.95 -0.93
C ILE A 96 2.86 -8.55 0.20
N ALA A 97 2.82 -7.27 0.57
CA ALA A 97 1.87 -6.78 1.56
C ALA A 97 0.42 -6.98 1.11
N ALA A 98 0.09 -6.67 -0.15
CA ALA A 98 -1.24 -6.89 -0.72
C ALA A 98 -1.63 -8.39 -0.72
N TYR A 99 -0.69 -9.27 -1.06
CA TYR A 99 -0.88 -10.72 -0.99
C TYR A 99 -1.23 -11.17 0.43
N ASN A 100 -0.45 -10.74 1.42
CA ASN A 100 -0.67 -11.08 2.82
C ASN A 100 -2.00 -10.50 3.35
N ILE A 101 -2.34 -9.27 2.98
CA ILE A 101 -3.65 -8.68 3.31
C ILE A 101 -4.78 -9.52 2.70
N GLY A 102 -4.65 -9.94 1.44
CA GLY A 102 -5.60 -10.84 0.77
C GLY A 102 -5.85 -12.13 1.54
N LEU A 103 -4.78 -12.79 1.98
CA LEU A 103 -4.84 -14.00 2.79
C LEU A 103 -5.52 -13.76 4.15
N ARG A 104 -5.28 -12.62 4.82
CA ARG A 104 -5.93 -12.25 6.09
C ARG A 104 -7.43 -12.03 5.96
N PHE A 105 -7.91 -11.65 4.77
CA PHE A 105 -9.33 -11.57 4.46
C PHE A 105 -9.92 -12.89 3.92
N GLY A 106 -9.16 -14.00 4.01
CA GLY A 106 -9.58 -15.33 3.57
C GLY A 106 -9.63 -15.51 2.06
N LYS A 107 -8.92 -14.70 1.29
CA LYS A 107 -8.84 -14.78 -0.18
C LYS A 107 -7.64 -15.61 -0.62
N THR A 108 -7.73 -16.23 -1.79
CA THR A 108 -6.62 -17.01 -2.38
C THR A 108 -5.57 -16.11 -3.01
N GLY A 109 -4.36 -16.65 -3.23
CA GLY A 109 -3.26 -15.90 -3.85
C GLY A 109 -3.55 -15.33 -5.25
N VAL A 110 -4.52 -15.90 -5.97
CA VAL A 110 -4.98 -15.41 -7.28
C VAL A 110 -5.47 -13.95 -7.21
N TRP A 111 -5.97 -13.50 -6.06
CA TRP A 111 -6.40 -12.12 -5.86
C TRP A 111 -5.27 -11.10 -5.98
N LEU A 112 -4.00 -11.51 -5.84
CA LEU A 112 -2.84 -10.66 -6.09
C LEU A 112 -2.77 -10.23 -7.56
N ILE A 113 -3.17 -11.10 -8.49
CA ILE A 113 -3.16 -10.78 -9.93
C ILE A 113 -4.07 -9.57 -10.20
N LEU A 114 -5.22 -9.51 -9.53
CA LEU A 114 -6.12 -8.36 -9.62
C LEU A 114 -5.47 -7.08 -9.07
N TYR A 115 -4.67 -7.18 -8.01
CA TYR A 115 -3.92 -6.03 -7.47
C TYR A 115 -2.85 -5.54 -8.47
N ILE A 116 -2.13 -6.46 -9.11
CA ILE A 116 -1.08 -6.12 -10.09
C ILE A 116 -1.68 -5.47 -11.34
N LEU A 117 -2.79 -6.00 -11.85
CA LEU A 117 -3.44 -5.47 -13.05
C LEU A 117 -4.24 -4.19 -12.76
N VAL A 118 -5.00 -4.16 -11.66
CA VAL A 118 -5.94 -3.08 -11.34
C VAL A 118 -5.98 -2.82 -9.82
N PRO A 119 -4.96 -2.14 -9.26
CA PRO A 119 -4.82 -1.95 -7.81
C PRO A 119 -5.98 -1.15 -7.20
N TYR A 120 -6.51 -0.17 -7.92
CA TYR A 120 -7.63 0.67 -7.47
C TYR A 120 -8.93 -0.12 -7.27
N VAL A 121 -9.22 -1.05 -8.17
CA VAL A 121 -10.41 -1.93 -8.07
C VAL A 121 -10.22 -2.91 -6.92
N TRP A 122 -9.01 -3.44 -6.75
CA TRP A 122 -8.68 -4.30 -5.61
C TRP A 122 -8.96 -3.58 -4.28
N TRP A 123 -8.49 -2.34 -4.09
CA TRP A 123 -8.78 -1.57 -2.88
C TRP A 123 -10.28 -1.35 -2.67
N GLY A 124 -11.03 -1.03 -3.73
CA GLY A 124 -12.48 -0.86 -3.65
C GLY A 124 -13.20 -2.14 -3.20
N ILE A 125 -12.86 -3.29 -3.78
CA ILE A 125 -13.46 -4.58 -3.41
C ILE A 125 -13.19 -4.86 -1.93
N PHE A 126 -11.95 -4.76 -1.48
CA PHE A 126 -11.59 -5.05 -0.08
C PHE A 126 -12.18 -4.03 0.91
N ALA A 127 -12.32 -2.77 0.52
CA ALA A 127 -12.98 -1.74 1.31
C ALA A 127 -14.45 -2.08 1.60
N PHE A 128 -15.20 -2.63 0.64
CA PHE A 128 -16.63 -2.93 0.78
C PHE A 128 -16.96 -4.41 1.02
N ASN A 129 -16.01 -5.33 0.86
CA ASN A 129 -16.28 -6.75 1.06
C ASN A 129 -16.71 -7.06 2.51
N ALA A 130 -17.62 -8.01 2.69
CA ALA A 130 -18.04 -8.50 4.01
C ALA A 130 -17.00 -9.40 4.71
N SER A 131 -15.83 -9.63 4.09
CA SER A 131 -14.75 -10.43 4.68
C SER A 131 -14.28 -9.87 6.02
N VAL A 132 -14.27 -10.75 7.02
CA VAL A 132 -13.74 -10.46 8.36
C VAL A 132 -12.22 -10.48 8.31
N TRP A 133 -11.58 -9.51 8.99
CA TRP A 133 -10.14 -9.45 9.12
C TRP A 133 -9.63 -10.54 10.07
N ASN A 134 -8.70 -11.38 9.61
CA ASN A 134 -7.97 -12.29 10.48
C ASN A 134 -6.68 -11.63 11.00
N PRO A 135 -6.58 -11.33 12.32
CA PRO A 135 -5.39 -10.70 12.89
C PRO A 135 -4.20 -11.65 12.99
N GLN A 136 -4.40 -12.97 12.87
CA GLN A 136 -3.33 -13.95 13.01
C GLN A 136 -2.16 -13.68 12.04
N PRO A 137 -0.89 -13.81 12.47
CA PRO A 137 0.24 -13.69 11.58
C PRO A 137 0.18 -14.81 10.58
N ILE A 138 0.37 -14.46 9.31
CA ILE A 138 0.51 -15.47 8.27
C ILE A 138 1.89 -16.09 8.48
N ALA A 139 1.93 -17.40 8.74
CA ALA A 139 3.18 -18.15 8.75
C ALA A 139 3.73 -18.22 7.31
N GLY A 140 4.89 -17.63 7.05
CA GLY A 140 5.47 -17.61 5.70
C GLY A 140 6.86 -16.99 5.63
N ILE A 141 7.56 -17.28 4.54
CA ILE A 141 8.98 -16.93 4.27
C ILE A 141 9.21 -15.42 4.02
N PHE A 142 8.15 -14.62 3.85
CA PHE A 142 8.24 -13.23 3.41
C PHE A 142 7.65 -12.24 4.41
N ILE A 143 8.00 -12.36 5.70
CA ILE A 143 7.66 -11.37 6.74
C ILE A 143 8.89 -10.51 7.00
N ALA A 144 8.72 -9.24 7.34
CA ALA A 144 9.83 -8.37 7.71
C ALA A 144 10.67 -8.97 8.86
N PRO A 145 12.01 -8.83 8.82
CA PRO A 145 12.89 -9.20 9.92
C PRO A 145 12.52 -8.50 11.23
N ASP A 146 12.90 -9.07 12.37
CA ASP A 146 12.48 -8.60 13.71
C ASP A 146 12.75 -7.11 13.98
N TRP A 147 13.87 -6.59 13.48
CA TRP A 147 14.26 -5.18 13.59
C TRP A 147 13.45 -4.24 12.67
N ALA A 148 12.79 -4.80 11.67
CA ALA A 148 11.97 -4.12 10.68
C ALA A 148 10.47 -4.42 10.87
N ARG A 149 10.11 -5.16 11.94
CA ARG A 149 8.72 -5.51 12.22
C ARG A 149 7.92 -4.24 12.55
N PRO A 150 6.65 -4.21 12.12
CA PRO A 150 5.78 -3.06 12.26
C PRO A 150 5.60 -2.64 13.73
N THR A 151 5.66 -1.33 13.94
CA THR A 151 5.49 -0.69 15.25
C THR A 151 4.00 -0.61 15.63
N SER A 152 3.09 -0.90 14.70
CA SER A 152 1.65 -0.79 14.87
C SER A 152 1.08 -1.75 15.93
N ALA A 153 0.14 -1.24 16.74
CA ALA A 153 -0.45 -1.95 17.86
C ALA A 153 -1.18 -3.25 17.43
N VAL A 154 -1.69 -3.29 16.19
CA VAL A 154 -2.40 -4.43 15.59
C VAL A 154 -1.52 -5.68 15.49
N LEU A 155 -0.20 -5.53 15.34
CA LEU A 155 0.75 -6.67 15.28
C LEU A 155 1.49 -6.93 16.59
N ARG A 156 1.36 -6.02 17.57
CA ARG A 156 1.83 -6.25 18.95
C ARG A 156 0.88 -7.12 19.77
N TYR A 157 -0.42 -7.12 19.43
CA TYR A 157 -1.42 -7.93 20.12
C TYR A 157 -1.47 -9.38 19.65
N VAL A 158 -0.77 -9.71 18.57
CA VAL A 158 -0.49 -11.11 18.30
C VAL A 158 0.76 -11.48 19.08
N PRO A 159 0.68 -12.38 20.08
CA PRO A 159 1.87 -13.03 20.58
C PRO A 159 2.62 -13.53 19.36
N GLN A 160 3.88 -13.08 19.19
CA GLN A 160 4.77 -13.57 18.15
C GLN A 160 4.49 -15.05 17.99
N ALA A 161 4.07 -15.47 16.78
CA ALA A 161 3.86 -16.88 16.51
C ALA A 161 5.15 -17.55 16.98
N ARG A 162 5.09 -18.21 18.16
CA ARG A 162 6.20 -19.00 18.62
C ARG A 162 6.46 -19.93 17.45
N PRO A 163 7.70 -20.05 16.95
CA PRO A 163 7.97 -21.09 16.00
C PRO A 163 7.35 -22.36 16.60
N VAL A 164 6.48 -23.03 15.85
CA VAL A 164 5.86 -24.29 16.30
C VAL A 164 6.96 -25.35 16.59
N TYR A 165 8.21 -25.02 16.24
CA TYR A 165 9.45 -25.76 16.52
C TYR A 165 10.34 -25.16 17.62
N ALA A 166 9.95 -24.12 18.35
CA ALA A 166 10.71 -23.75 19.55
C ALA A 166 10.56 -24.93 20.53
N PRO A 167 11.63 -25.69 20.84
CA PRO A 167 11.53 -26.72 21.85
C PRO A 167 10.98 -26.03 23.12
N PRO A 168 10.07 -26.67 23.88
CA PRO A 168 9.77 -26.19 25.22
C PRO A 168 11.11 -25.94 25.92
N PRO A 169 11.26 -24.84 26.68
CA PRO A 169 12.51 -24.58 27.40
C PRO A 169 12.84 -25.87 28.13
N SER A 170 13.96 -26.48 27.75
CA SER A 170 14.40 -27.74 28.33
C SER A 170 14.39 -27.51 29.82
N SER A 171 13.51 -28.23 30.53
CA SER A 171 13.56 -28.32 31.98
C SER A 171 14.97 -28.76 32.32
N GLY A 172 15.84 -27.81 32.64
CA GLY A 172 17.17 -28.10 33.14
C GLY A 172 17.02 -29.04 34.34
N PRO A 173 17.99 -29.93 34.60
CA PRO A 173 17.89 -30.90 35.67
C PRO A 173 17.49 -30.20 36.96
N GLN A 174 16.31 -30.54 37.48
CA GLN A 174 15.90 -30.18 38.83
C GLN A 174 16.93 -30.82 39.75
N ASN A 175 17.82 -30.00 40.29
CA ASN A 175 18.82 -30.43 41.25
C ASN A 175 18.07 -30.89 42.51
N PRO A 176 18.13 -32.17 42.92
CA PRO A 176 17.56 -32.60 44.18
C PRO A 176 18.53 -32.14 45.28
N GLY A 177 18.27 -30.97 45.83
CA GLY A 177 18.94 -30.48 47.02
C GLY A 177 18.30 -31.08 48.27
N TYR A 178 19.11 -31.82 49.02
CA TYR A 178 18.90 -32.21 50.42
C TYR A 178 18.61 -31.02 51.33
#